data_AF-G0X3E3-F1
#
_entry.id   AF-G0X3E3-F1
#
_cell.length_a   1.000
_cell.length_b   1.000
_cell.length_c   1.000
_cell.angle_alpha   90.00
_cell.angle_beta   90.00
_cell.angle_gamma   90.00
#
_symmetry.space_group_name_H-M   'P 1'
#
loop_
_entity.id
_entity.type
_entity.pdbx_description
1 polymer ?
#
loop_
_entity_poly.entity_id
_entity_poly.type
_entity_poly.pdbx_seq_one_letter_code
_entity_poly.pdbx_strand_id
1 'polypeptide(L)'
;MGRGRVQLKRIENKINRQVTFSKRRSGLLKKAHEISVLCDAQVALMVFSSKGKLFEYATESCMERILERYERYSFTEIQCATDEIQQNGNWTWEHAKLKARMETLQRNLRINLWLNQFLSFRKRTKNCKNRITYLQRRRRRKLMWSRHIGS
;
A
#
# COMPACT_ATOMS: atom_id res chain seq x y z
N MET A 1 42.89 -37.51 28.70
CA MET A 1 42.19 -36.69 29.72
C MET A 1 40.77 -36.42 29.24
N GLY A 2 39.75 -36.93 29.94
CA GLY A 2 38.34 -36.79 29.56
C GLY A 2 37.82 -35.35 29.71
N ARG A 3 36.91 -34.94 28.83
CA ARG A 3 36.31 -33.60 28.84
C ARG A 3 35.17 -33.58 29.87
N GLY A 4 35.34 -32.85 30.98
CA GLY A 4 34.30 -32.68 31.99
C GLY A 4 33.05 -31.95 31.45
N ARG A 5 31.88 -32.24 32.02
CA ARG A 5 30.61 -31.56 31.69
C ARG A 5 30.67 -30.12 32.18
N VAL A 6 30.29 -29.17 31.32
CA VAL A 6 30.30 -27.72 31.63
C VAL A 6 28.86 -27.21 31.63
N GLN A 7 28.48 -26.42 32.63
CA GLN A 7 27.17 -25.76 32.69
C GLN A 7 27.01 -24.75 31.53
N LEU A 8 25.81 -24.65 30.96
CA LEU A 8 25.50 -23.70 29.89
C LEU A 8 25.18 -22.32 30.47
N LYS A 9 26.23 -21.61 30.89
CA LYS A 9 26.17 -20.23 31.38
C LYS A 9 27.40 -19.44 30.92
N ARG A 10 27.37 -18.12 31.06
CA ARG A 10 28.53 -17.26 30.78
C ARG A 10 29.72 -17.71 31.65
N ILE A 11 30.88 -17.88 31.02
CA ILE A 11 32.12 -18.22 31.73
C ILE A 11 32.68 -16.91 32.30
N GLU A 12 32.75 -16.78 33.61
CA GLU A 12 33.21 -15.54 34.26
C GLU A 12 34.71 -15.29 34.07
N ASN A 13 35.53 -16.33 34.28
CA ASN A 13 36.97 -16.24 34.11
C ASN A 13 37.34 -15.90 32.66
N LYS A 14 37.97 -14.74 32.46
CA LYS A 14 38.32 -14.18 31.15
C LYS A 14 39.26 -15.09 30.35
N ILE A 15 40.23 -15.74 30.99
CA ILE A 15 41.20 -16.63 30.33
C ILE A 15 40.48 -17.88 29.81
N ASN A 16 39.71 -18.53 30.69
CA ASN A 16 38.94 -19.73 30.32
C ASN A 16 37.91 -19.42 29.23
N ARG A 17 37.27 -18.24 29.30
CA ARG A 17 36.33 -17.78 28.28
C ARG A 17 37.02 -17.60 26.92
N GLN A 18 38.21 -16.99 26.87
CA GLN A 18 38.97 -16.80 25.64
C GLN A 18 39.39 -18.14 25.02
N VAL A 19 39.94 -19.06 25.82
CA VAL A 19 40.35 -20.39 25.35
C VAL A 19 39.13 -21.18 24.86
N THR A 20 38.03 -21.13 25.60
CA THR A 20 36.78 -21.80 25.23
C THR A 20 36.18 -21.22 23.96
N PHE A 21 36.18 -19.89 23.81
CA PHE A 21 35.73 -19.20 22.60
C PHE A 21 36.52 -19.69 21.38
N SER A 22 37.85 -19.70 21.45
CA SER A 22 38.69 -20.20 20.35
C SER A 22 38.37 -21.64 19.99
N LYS A 23 38.29 -22.54 20.99
CA LYS A 23 38.00 -23.96 20.76
C LYS A 23 36.59 -24.19 20.21
N ARG A 24 35.56 -23.53 20.76
CA ARG A 24 34.17 -23.68 20.31
C ARG A 24 33.95 -23.06 18.94
N ARG A 25 34.51 -21.89 18.67
CA ARG A 25 34.47 -21.25 17.35
C ARG A 25 35.07 -22.14 16.27
N SER A 26 36.27 -22.69 16.51
CA SER A 26 36.89 -23.65 15.58
C SER A 26 36.05 -24.92 15.41
N GLY A 27 35.45 -25.43 16.48
CA GLY A 27 34.54 -26.58 16.39
C GLY A 27 33.26 -26.28 15.60
N LEU A 28 32.68 -25.09 15.78
CA LEU A 28 31.49 -24.64 15.06
C LEU A 28 31.78 -24.47 13.57
N LEU A 29 32.93 -23.89 13.23
CA LEU A 29 33.40 -23.77 11.84
C LEU A 29 33.53 -25.14 11.16
N LYS A 30 34.10 -26.13 11.85
CA LYS A 30 34.19 -27.49 11.32
C LYS A 30 32.81 -28.08 11.03
N LYS A 31 31.85 -27.93 11.94
CA LYS A 31 30.47 -28.40 11.72
C LYS A 31 29.77 -27.67 10.57
N ALA A 32 29.94 -26.36 10.46
CA ALA A 32 29.39 -25.57 9.36
C ALA A 32 29.95 -26.04 8.01
N HIS A 33 31.26 -26.35 7.97
CA HIS A 33 31.92 -26.92 6.81
C HIS A 33 31.42 -28.33 6.48
N GLU A 34 31.27 -29.21 7.49
CA GLU A 34 30.69 -30.54 7.31
C GLU A 34 29.29 -30.47 6.68
N ILE A 35 28.40 -29.61 7.19
CA ILE A 35 27.06 -29.43 6.63
C ILE A 35 27.11 -28.93 5.18
N SER A 36 27.97 -27.94 4.93
CA SER A 36 28.15 -27.38 3.59
C SER A 36 28.56 -28.45 2.58
N VAL A 37 29.55 -29.28 2.92
CA VAL A 37 30.07 -30.33 2.02
C VAL A 37 29.11 -31.50 1.89
N LEU A 38 28.51 -31.96 2.99
CA LEU A 38 27.66 -33.16 2.99
C LEU A 38 26.30 -32.92 2.31
N CYS A 39 25.76 -31.71 2.42
CA CYS A 39 24.42 -31.39 1.95
C CYS A 39 24.40 -30.41 0.77
N ASP A 40 25.57 -30.05 0.22
CA ASP A 40 25.71 -29.01 -0.82
C ASP A 40 24.97 -27.70 -0.46
N ALA A 41 25.12 -27.30 0.80
CA ALA A 41 24.41 -26.17 1.37
C ALA A 41 25.31 -24.94 1.45
N GLN A 42 24.80 -23.78 1.02
CA GLN A 42 25.45 -22.49 1.26
C GLN A 42 25.30 -22.09 2.73
N VAL A 43 26.41 -22.12 3.48
CA VAL A 43 26.45 -21.77 4.90
C VAL A 43 27.34 -20.57 5.12
N ALA A 44 26.85 -19.57 5.85
CA ALA A 44 27.62 -18.43 6.36
C ALA A 44 27.57 -18.39 7.90
N LEU A 45 28.67 -18.01 8.52
CA LEU A 45 28.79 -17.84 9.97
C LEU A 45 29.55 -16.54 10.26
N MET A 46 28.97 -15.70 11.12
CA MET A 46 29.59 -14.48 11.64
C MET A 46 29.63 -14.53 13.17
N VAL A 47 30.80 -14.30 13.76
CA VAL A 47 31.00 -14.33 15.22
C VAL A 47 31.77 -13.10 15.66
N PHE A 48 31.12 -12.24 16.44
CA PHE A 48 31.76 -11.11 17.10
C PHE A 48 32.29 -11.53 18.48
N SER A 49 33.57 -11.31 18.72
CA SER A 49 34.14 -11.44 20.06
C SER A 49 33.65 -10.31 20.96
N SER A 50 33.71 -10.50 22.28
CA SER A 50 33.43 -9.42 23.26
C SER A 50 34.39 -8.22 23.14
N LYS A 51 35.47 -8.36 22.36
CA LYS A 51 36.40 -7.26 22.01
C LYS A 51 36.05 -6.57 20.68
N GLY A 52 34.93 -6.92 20.04
CA GLY A 52 34.51 -6.37 18.75
C GLY A 52 35.16 -7.01 17.52
N LYS A 53 36.12 -7.94 17.69
CA LYS A 53 36.75 -8.63 16.55
C LYS A 53 35.75 -9.55 15.86
N LEU A 54 35.56 -9.34 14.55
CA LEU A 54 34.80 -10.20 13.66
C LEU A 54 35.61 -11.45 13.28
N PHE A 55 34.94 -12.60 13.32
CA PHE A 55 35.40 -13.85 12.73
C PHE A 55 34.31 -14.38 11.84
N GLU A 56 34.63 -14.66 10.59
CA GLU A 56 33.65 -15.05 9.59
C GLU A 56 34.05 -16.32 8.83
N TYR A 57 33.05 -16.96 8.23
CA TYR A 57 33.18 -18.10 7.34
C TYR A 57 32.02 -18.09 6.36
N ALA A 58 32.30 -18.37 5.09
CA ALA A 58 31.31 -18.52 4.04
C ALA A 58 31.65 -19.76 3.20
N THR A 59 30.60 -20.43 2.75
CA THR A 59 30.66 -21.49 1.73
C THR A 59 30.68 -20.82 0.37
N GLU A 60 31.62 -21.19 -0.51
CA GLU A 60 32.04 -20.38 -1.65
C GLU A 60 32.73 -19.09 -1.17
N SER A 61 33.83 -18.70 -1.82
CA SER A 61 34.79 -17.68 -1.34
C SER A 61 34.25 -16.23 -1.31
N CYS A 62 32.94 -16.02 -1.22
CA CYS A 62 32.30 -14.71 -1.22
C CYS A 62 31.13 -14.66 -0.21
N MET A 63 31.41 -14.07 0.96
CA MET A 63 30.39 -13.77 1.98
C MET A 63 29.33 -12.81 1.44
N GLU A 64 29.71 -11.85 0.59
CA GLU A 64 28.77 -10.86 0.04
C GLU A 64 27.62 -11.53 -0.72
N ARG A 65 27.88 -12.61 -1.47
CA ARG A 65 26.84 -13.33 -2.22
C ARG A 65 25.80 -13.99 -1.32
N ILE A 66 26.22 -14.58 -0.20
CA ILE A 66 25.29 -15.19 0.75
C ILE A 66 24.46 -14.11 1.45
N LEU A 67 25.10 -12.99 1.83
CA LEU A 67 24.41 -11.85 2.43
C LEU A 67 23.41 -11.22 1.46
N GLU A 68 23.79 -11.01 0.20
CA GLU A 68 22.89 -10.49 -0.83
C GLU A 68 21.69 -11.42 -1.06
N ARG A 69 21.92 -12.74 -1.10
CA ARG A 69 20.84 -13.74 -1.19
C ARG A 69 19.91 -13.67 0.02
N TYR A 70 20.46 -13.51 1.22
CA TYR A 70 19.69 -13.34 2.45
C TYR A 70 18.88 -12.05 2.43
N GLU A 71 19.46 -10.91 2.02
CA GLU A 71 18.75 -9.64 1.89
C GLU A 71 17.59 -9.73 0.89
N ARG A 72 17.80 -10.37 -0.25
CA ARG A 72 16.72 -10.61 -1.22
C ARG A 72 15.59 -11.46 -0.62
N TYR A 73 15.94 -12.50 0.12
CA TYR A 73 14.95 -13.40 0.73
C TYR A 73 14.20 -12.75 1.90
N SER A 74 14.90 -12.00 2.75
CA SER A 74 14.30 -11.26 3.86
C SER A 74 13.41 -10.13 3.34
N PHE A 75 13.79 -9.47 2.24
CA PHE A 75 12.90 -8.52 1.56
C PHE A 75 11.63 -9.18 1.04
N THR A 76 11.70 -10.40 0.49
CA THR A 76 10.49 -11.12 0.04
C THR A 76 9.60 -11.59 1.18
N GLU A 77 10.17 -12.04 2.31
CA GLU A 77 9.38 -12.38 3.51
C GLU A 77 8.73 -11.15 4.13
N ILE A 78 9.46 -10.03 4.20
CA ILE A 78 8.92 -8.74 4.63
C ILE A 78 7.86 -8.27 3.63
N GLN A 79 8.08 -8.39 2.32
CA GLN A 79 7.09 -8.04 1.29
C GLN A 79 5.84 -8.90 1.39
N CYS A 80 5.89 -10.21 1.64
CA CYS A 80 4.67 -10.99 1.87
C CYS A 80 3.93 -10.58 3.15
N ALA A 81 4.64 -10.27 4.25
CA ALA A 81 4.02 -9.79 5.49
C ALA A 81 3.49 -8.35 5.36
N THR A 82 4.16 -7.50 4.59
CA THR A 82 3.71 -6.14 4.32
C THR A 82 2.67 -6.11 3.22
N ASP A 83 2.66 -7.00 2.23
CA ASP A 83 1.66 -7.04 1.17
C ASP A 83 0.28 -7.32 1.76
N GLU A 84 0.16 -8.13 2.81
CA GLU A 84 -1.13 -8.26 3.53
C GLU A 84 -1.59 -6.93 4.17
N ILE A 85 -0.66 -6.12 4.69
CA ILE A 85 -0.95 -4.83 5.36
C ILE A 85 -1.07 -3.66 4.36
N GLN A 86 -0.24 -3.63 3.33
CA GLN A 86 -0.15 -2.63 2.26
C GLN A 86 -1.21 -2.87 1.20
N GLN A 87 -1.55 -4.11 0.83
CA GLN A 87 -2.73 -4.35 0.01
C GLN A 87 -3.96 -3.83 0.74
N ASN A 88 -4.14 -4.15 2.03
CA ASN A 88 -5.28 -3.64 2.78
C ASN A 88 -5.27 -2.09 2.89
N GLY A 89 -4.12 -1.46 3.14
CA GLY A 89 -3.98 0.01 3.17
C GLY A 89 -4.17 0.70 1.80
N ASN A 90 -3.68 0.08 0.74
CA ASN A 90 -3.74 0.61 -0.62
C ASN A 90 -5.13 0.41 -1.22
N TRP A 91 -5.77 -0.74 -1.00
CA TRP A 91 -7.17 -0.97 -1.39
C TRP A 91 -8.14 -0.10 -0.60
N THR A 92 -7.91 0.14 0.71
CA THR A 92 -8.77 1.04 1.48
C THR A 92 -8.66 2.49 0.99
N TRP A 93 -7.45 2.96 0.65
CA TRP A 93 -7.25 4.30 0.10
C TRP A 93 -7.78 4.44 -1.33
N GLU A 94 -7.51 3.49 -2.21
CA GLU A 94 -8.04 3.47 -3.58
C GLU A 94 -9.57 3.32 -3.57
N HIS A 95 -10.15 2.51 -2.67
CA HIS A 95 -11.60 2.42 -2.47
C HIS A 95 -12.18 3.74 -1.96
N ALA A 96 -11.56 4.41 -0.98
CA ALA A 96 -12.02 5.71 -0.49
C ALA A 96 -11.97 6.80 -1.57
N LYS A 97 -10.90 6.84 -2.36
CA LYS A 97 -10.72 7.75 -3.49
C LYS A 97 -11.73 7.50 -4.60
N LEU A 98 -11.96 6.24 -4.95
CA LEU A 98 -12.94 5.85 -5.97
C LEU A 98 -14.36 6.16 -5.51
N LYS A 99 -14.68 5.92 -4.24
CA LYS A 99 -15.96 6.27 -3.62
C LYS A 99 -16.21 7.77 -3.64
N ALA A 100 -15.23 8.59 -3.27
CA ALA A 100 -15.35 10.06 -3.32
C ALA A 100 -15.58 10.58 -4.76
N ARG A 101 -14.92 9.98 -5.76
CA ARG A 101 -15.18 10.28 -7.18
C ARG A 101 -16.59 9.89 -7.60
N MET A 102 -17.04 8.69 -7.24
CA MET A 102 -18.39 8.21 -7.53
C MET A 102 -19.47 9.13 -6.95
N GLU A 103 -19.34 9.51 -5.67
CA GLU A 103 -20.29 10.41 -5.01
C GLU A 103 -20.34 11.79 -5.68
N THR A 104 -19.18 12.28 -6.13
CA THR A 104 -19.09 13.55 -6.86
C THR A 104 -19.77 13.46 -8.23
N LEU A 105 -19.52 12.39 -8.97
CA LEU A 105 -20.19 12.13 -10.25
C LEU A 105 -21.71 11.99 -10.07
N GLN A 106 -22.17 11.28 -9.05
CA GLN A 106 -23.59 11.15 -8.73
C GLN A 106 -24.23 12.50 -8.37
N ARG A 107 -23.54 13.34 -7.58
CA ARG A 107 -24.01 14.71 -7.27
C ARG A 107 -24.13 15.56 -8.54
N ASN A 108 -23.13 15.51 -9.41
CA ASN A 108 -23.12 16.28 -10.66
C ASN A 108 -24.25 15.84 -11.61
N LEU A 109 -24.47 14.53 -11.75
CA LEU A 109 -25.59 13.99 -12.53
C LEU A 109 -26.93 14.48 -11.98
N ARG A 110 -27.13 14.43 -10.66
CA ARG A 110 -28.34 14.97 -10.01
C ARG A 110 -28.52 16.45 -10.33
N ILE A 111 -27.49 17.27 -10.13
CA ILE A 111 -27.55 18.72 -10.41
C ILE A 111 -27.90 18.99 -11.87
N ASN A 112 -27.28 18.28 -12.81
CA ASN A 112 -27.56 18.45 -14.24
C ASN A 112 -29.01 18.07 -14.60
N LEU A 113 -29.56 17.01 -14.00
CA LEU A 113 -30.97 16.65 -14.17
C LEU A 113 -31.90 17.74 -13.61
N TRP A 114 -31.59 18.29 -12.43
CA TRP A 114 -32.31 19.42 -11.84
C TRP A 114 -32.25 20.67 -12.73
N LEU A 115 -31.08 21.01 -13.25
CA LEU A 115 -30.89 22.15 -14.17
C LEU A 115 -31.67 21.95 -15.46
N ASN A 116 -31.67 20.75 -16.04
CA ASN A 116 -32.44 20.46 -17.24
C ASN A 116 -33.95 20.59 -17.00
N GLN A 117 -34.44 20.08 -15.86
CA GLN A 117 -35.84 20.24 -15.47
C GLN A 117 -36.18 21.72 -15.29
N PHE A 118 -35.33 22.48 -14.60
CA PHE A 118 -35.52 23.91 -14.40
C PHE A 118 -35.52 24.70 -15.72
N LEU A 119 -34.60 24.39 -16.63
CA LEU A 119 -34.54 25.01 -17.96
C LEU A 119 -35.79 24.70 -18.80
N SER A 120 -36.29 23.46 -18.73
CA SER A 120 -37.55 23.09 -19.41
C SER A 120 -38.76 23.82 -18.82
N PHE A 121 -38.82 24.00 -17.50
CA PHE A 121 -39.84 24.80 -16.83
C PHE A 121 -39.74 26.28 -17.22
N ARG A 122 -38.53 26.84 -17.29
CA ARG A 122 -38.29 28.21 -17.74
C ARG A 122 -38.70 28.41 -19.21
N LYS A 123 -38.49 27.43 -20.08
CA LYS A 123 -38.98 27.46 -21.47
C LYS A 123 -40.52 27.44 -21.51
N ARG A 124 -41.17 26.57 -20.73
CA ARG A 124 -42.65 26.50 -20.64
C ARG A 124 -43.27 27.80 -20.15
N THR A 125 -42.74 28.38 -19.08
CA THR A 125 -43.24 29.66 -18.53
C THR A 125 -43.08 30.82 -19.52
N LYS A 126 -41.96 30.91 -20.24
CA LYS A 126 -41.79 31.89 -21.34
C LYS A 126 -42.85 31.71 -22.44
N ASN A 127 -43.12 30.47 -22.84
CA ASN A 127 -44.12 30.18 -23.87
C ASN A 127 -45.55 30.55 -23.41
N CYS A 128 -45.92 30.22 -22.17
CA CYS A 128 -47.21 30.63 -21.59
C CYS A 128 -47.37 32.15 -21.55
N LYS A 129 -46.34 32.89 -21.14
CA LYS A 129 -46.36 34.37 -21.16
C LYS A 129 -46.59 34.90 -22.57
N ASN A 130 -45.90 34.35 -23.58
CA ASN A 130 -46.09 34.74 -24.98
C ASN A 130 -47.50 34.43 -25.50
N ARG A 131 -48.11 33.31 -25.08
CA ARG A 131 -49.49 32.96 -25.42
C ARG A 131 -50.50 33.92 -24.80
N ILE A 132 -50.31 34.28 -23.54
CA ILE A 132 -51.16 35.25 -22.84
C ILE A 132 -51.07 36.63 -23.51
N THR A 133 -49.87 37.11 -23.82
CA THR A 133 -49.71 38.40 -24.51
C THR A 133 -50.33 38.39 -25.91
N TYR A 134 -50.20 37.28 -26.65
CA TYR A 134 -50.89 37.10 -27.92
C TYR A 134 -52.42 37.15 -27.77
N LEU A 135 -52.99 36.41 -26.80
CA LEU A 135 -54.44 36.39 -26.55
C LEU A 135 -54.97 37.76 -26.08
N GLN A 136 -54.22 38.46 -25.22
CA GLN A 136 -54.55 39.83 -24.80
C GLN A 136 -54.56 40.78 -25.99
N ARG A 137 -53.57 40.71 -26.89
CA ARG A 137 -53.57 41.49 -28.15
C ARG A 137 -54.75 41.16 -29.04
N ARG A 138 -55.12 39.88 -29.17
CA ARG A 138 -56.28 39.45 -29.97
C ARG A 138 -57.60 39.92 -29.37
N ARG A 139 -57.75 39.88 -28.04
CA ARG A 139 -58.92 40.42 -27.32
C ARG A 139 -59.02 41.94 -27.48
N ARG A 140 -57.90 42.67 -27.36
CA ARG A 140 -57.85 44.12 -27.64
C ARG A 140 -58.27 44.44 -29.08
N ARG A 141 -57.79 43.67 -30.07
CA ARG A 141 -58.21 43.83 -31.47
C ARG A 141 -59.70 43.55 -31.68
N LYS A 142 -60.25 42.47 -31.09
CA LYS A 142 -61.70 42.19 -31.12
C LYS A 142 -62.52 43.33 -30.48
N LEU A 143 -62.11 43.84 -29.32
CA LEU A 143 -62.78 44.96 -28.65
C LEU A 143 -62.74 46.24 -29.50
N MET A 144 -61.62 46.52 -30.18
CA MET A 144 -61.55 47.64 -31.13
C MET A 144 -62.46 47.43 -32.35
N TRP A 145 -62.53 46.22 -32.90
CA TRP A 145 -63.42 45.88 -34.02
C TRP A 145 -64.90 45.95 -33.63
N SER A 146 -65.29 45.46 -32.44
CA SER A 146 -66.67 45.57 -31.95
C SER A 146 -67.09 47.01 -31.69
N ARG A 147 -66.15 47.90 -31.32
CA ARG A 147 -66.39 49.34 -31.22
C ARG A 147 -66.55 50.02 -32.59
N HIS A 148 -66.02 49.43 -33.66
CA HIS A 148 -66.09 49.99 -35.02
C HIS A 148 -67.33 49.54 -35.81
N ILE A 149 -67.92 48.40 -35.47
CA ILE A 149 -69.14 47.85 -36.12
C ILE A 149 -70.43 48.26 -35.36
N GLY A 150 -70.30 48.76 -34.13
CA GLY A 150 -71.41 49.26 -33.30
C GLY A 150 -71.58 50.79 -33.32
N SER A 151 -71.07 51.48 -34.35
CA SER A 151 -71.31 52.90 -34.63
C SER A 151 -71.79 53.08 -36.05
#